data_AF-A0A4Y4E161-F1
#
_entry.id   AF-A0A4Y4E161-F1
#
_cell.length_a   1.000
_cell.length_b   1.000
_cell.length_c   1.000
_cell.angle_alpha   90.00
_cell.angle_beta   90.00
_cell.angle_gamma   90.00
#
_symmetry.space_group_name_H-M   'P 1'
#
loop_
_entity.id
_entity.type
_entity.pdbx_description
1 polymer ?
#
loop_
_entity_poly.entity_id
_entity_poly.type
_entity_poly.pdbx_seq_one_letter_code
_entity_poly.pdbx_strand_id
1 'polypeptide(L)'
;MFFATAMVLLVSLANDREWVVELFETCVGLGFAVGPLLGGLLGGISWRVPFFVCGVFMLVALLVSVTRLEDPAEKPAPLRLGQVFHLFRKPGFLALAAVTAAYNFCFFVVLGYTPVFLGLDVVPLGLVFTAWGVGLAVGILVVGHRLARRVGAVQTLGVAIVGVLAALVLLALDLGTAWSVVVLVGAGVFMGIANANLTDLSLALGDPDRRVTTGAFNLVRWGFAAPAPVIAGLLHPVSATAPFWLGASVLVLGVAVFLAFGHRMAGELGERVLWSRWNRRARTVEGTPEEALGEV
;
A
#
# COMPACT_ATOMS: atom_id res chain seq x y z
N MET A 1 -10.57 0.53 7.62
CA MET A 1 -11.99 0.91 7.79
C MET A 1 -12.27 2.30 7.22
N PHE A 2 -11.55 3.37 7.63
CA PHE A 2 -11.85 4.76 7.21
C PHE A 2 -11.96 4.98 5.68
N PHE A 3 -10.97 4.55 4.88
CA PHE A 3 -10.98 4.76 3.42
C PHE A 3 -12.16 4.12 2.69
N ALA A 4 -12.49 2.86 3.03
CA ALA A 4 -13.59 2.16 2.38
C ALA A 4 -14.96 2.70 2.82
N THR A 5 -15.12 3.03 4.10
CA THR A 5 -16.37 3.63 4.60
C THR A 5 -16.58 5.03 4.04
N ALA A 6 -15.53 5.86 3.98
CA ALA A 6 -15.60 7.19 3.39
C ALA A 6 -15.95 7.12 1.90
N MET A 7 -15.29 6.24 1.12
CA MET A 7 -15.58 6.09 -0.30
C MET A 7 -17.00 5.55 -0.56
N VAL A 8 -17.47 4.60 0.25
CA VAL A 8 -18.85 4.09 0.14
C VAL A 8 -19.87 5.18 0.45
N LEU A 9 -19.67 5.96 1.51
CA LEU A 9 -20.56 7.08 1.88
C LEU A 9 -20.53 8.18 0.82
N LEU A 10 -19.36 8.52 0.30
CA LEU A 10 -19.18 9.49 -0.78
C LEU A 10 -19.92 9.08 -2.05
N VAL A 11 -19.79 7.82 -2.47
CA VAL A 11 -20.47 7.31 -3.67
C VAL A 11 -21.99 7.12 -3.47
N SER A 12 -22.43 6.80 -2.24
CA SER A 12 -23.86 6.62 -1.95
C SER A 12 -24.61 7.96 -1.83
N LEU A 13 -23.94 9.02 -1.40
CA LEU A 13 -24.54 10.35 -1.16
C LEU A 13 -24.33 11.33 -2.34
N ALA A 14 -23.49 10.98 -3.32
CA ALA A 14 -23.17 11.87 -4.44
C ALA A 14 -24.17 11.77 -5.60
N ASN A 15 -24.59 12.93 -6.10
CA ASN A 15 -25.35 13.05 -7.36
C ASN A 15 -24.47 12.73 -8.59
N ASP A 16 -23.16 13.05 -8.53
CA ASP A 16 -22.17 12.73 -9.56
C ASP A 16 -21.05 11.89 -8.93
N ARG A 17 -21.09 10.59 -9.24
CA ARG A 17 -20.18 9.60 -8.63
C ARG A 17 -18.76 9.70 -9.17
N GLU A 18 -18.58 10.11 -10.42
CA GLU A 18 -17.25 10.20 -11.04
C GLU A 18 -16.50 11.41 -10.48
N TRP A 19 -17.15 12.57 -10.43
CA TRP A 19 -16.57 13.79 -9.86
C TRP A 19 -16.16 13.64 -8.40
N VAL A 20 -16.97 12.96 -7.58
CA VAL A 20 -16.69 12.80 -6.15
C VAL A 20 -15.52 11.84 -5.91
N VAL A 21 -15.38 10.80 -6.73
CA VAL A 21 -14.22 9.91 -6.67
C VAL A 21 -12.95 10.66 -7.08
N GLU A 22 -12.99 11.43 -8.17
CA GLU A 22 -11.85 12.26 -8.61
C GLU A 22 -11.45 13.30 -7.56
N LEU A 23 -12.43 13.97 -6.93
CA LEU A 23 -12.18 14.93 -5.87
C LEU A 23 -11.55 14.28 -4.65
N PHE A 24 -12.04 13.09 -4.24
CA PHE A 24 -11.47 12.33 -3.13
C PHE A 24 -10.02 11.94 -3.40
N GLU A 25 -9.76 11.38 -4.58
CA GLU A 25 -8.42 10.98 -5.01
C GLU A 25 -7.46 12.17 -5.08
N THR A 26 -7.94 13.32 -5.58
CA THR A 26 -7.18 14.58 -5.61
C THR A 26 -6.83 15.02 -4.20
N CYS A 27 -7.80 15.07 -3.28
CA CYS A 27 -7.57 15.45 -1.89
C CYS A 27 -6.56 14.52 -1.18
N VAL A 28 -6.64 13.20 -1.43
CA VAL A 28 -5.71 12.21 -0.87
C VAL A 28 -4.29 12.42 -1.42
N GLY A 29 -4.15 12.58 -2.74
CA GLY A 29 -2.86 12.84 -3.37
C GLY A 29 -2.23 14.15 -2.88
N LEU A 30 -3.04 15.20 -2.76
CA LEU A 30 -2.62 16.51 -2.27
C LEU A 30 -2.19 16.43 -0.80
N GLY A 31 -2.87 15.62 0.02
CA GLY A 31 -2.47 15.32 1.39
C GLY A 31 -1.08 14.67 1.50
N PHE A 32 -0.78 13.68 0.65
CA PHE A 32 0.54 13.03 0.63
C PHE A 32 1.68 13.96 0.21
N ALA A 33 1.42 14.93 -0.67
CA ALA A 33 2.42 15.90 -1.12
C ALA A 33 2.60 17.07 -0.14
N VAL A 34 1.49 17.67 0.29
CA VAL A 34 1.49 18.90 1.12
C VAL A 34 1.74 18.60 2.59
N GLY A 35 1.37 17.41 3.08
CA GLY A 35 1.56 17.00 4.46
C GLY A 35 3.01 17.12 4.93
N PRO A 36 3.99 16.48 4.26
CA PRO A 36 5.40 16.60 4.62
C PRO A 36 5.96 18.02 4.48
N LEU A 37 5.48 18.80 3.50
CA LEU A 37 5.90 20.18 3.30
C LEU A 37 5.51 21.05 4.49
N LEU A 38 4.22 21.02 4.86
CA LEU A 38 3.72 21.76 6.02
C LEU A 38 4.38 21.24 7.31
N GLY A 39 4.53 19.92 7.44
CA GLY A 39 5.21 19.30 8.58
C GLY A 39 6.65 19.77 8.74
N GLY A 40 7.42 19.83 7.65
CA GLY A 40 8.81 20.31 7.65
C GLY A 40 8.93 21.80 7.94
N LEU A 41 8.10 22.63 7.29
CA LEU A 41 8.12 24.08 7.50
C LEU A 41 7.71 24.46 8.94
N LEU A 42 6.63 23.86 9.44
CA LEU A 42 6.16 24.09 10.81
C LEU A 42 7.10 23.47 11.85
N GLY A 43 7.70 22.32 11.53
CA GLY A 43 8.68 21.64 12.38
C GLY A 43 9.95 22.45 12.58
N GLY A 44 10.33 23.28 11.59
CA GLY A 44 11.44 24.22 11.69
C GLY A 44 11.22 25.33 12.73
N ILE A 45 9.96 25.67 13.06
CA ILE A 45 9.63 26.60 14.15
C ILE A 45 9.75 25.89 15.49
N SER A 46 9.04 24.77 15.63
CA SER A 46 9.09 23.89 16.79
C SER A 46 8.43 22.58 16.46
N TRP A 47 8.98 21.48 16.97
CA TRP A 47 8.42 20.14 16.82
C TRP A 47 6.96 20.01 17.30
N ARG A 48 6.48 20.91 18.16
CA ARG A 48 5.10 20.92 18.68
C ARG A 48 4.08 21.53 17.71
N VAL A 49 4.51 22.47 16.86
CA VAL A 49 3.61 23.25 15.99
C VAL A 49 2.90 22.38 14.95
N PRO A 50 3.56 21.43 14.25
CA PRO A 50 2.89 20.51 13.34
C PRO A 50 1.74 19.73 14.00
N PHE A 51 1.95 19.27 15.24
CA PHE A 51 0.92 18.53 15.98
C PHE A 51 -0.27 19.40 16.36
N PHE A 52 -0.01 20.65 16.77
CA PHE A 52 -1.08 21.60 17.08
C PHE A 52 -1.93 21.92 15.84
N VAL A 53 -1.29 22.21 14.70
CA VAL A 53 -1.98 22.48 13.43
C VAL A 53 -2.79 21.26 12.97
N CYS A 54 -2.21 20.05 13.07
CA CYS A 54 -2.93 18.81 12.79
C CYS A 54 -4.16 18.65 13.70
N GLY A 55 -4.03 18.95 14.99
CA GLY A 55 -5.14 18.93 15.95
C GLY A 55 -6.26 19.90 15.56
N VAL A 56 -5.92 21.13 15.15
CA VAL A 56 -6.89 22.11 14.65
C VAL A 56 -7.62 21.60 13.40
N PHE A 57 -6.90 21.02 12.43
CA PHE A 57 -7.54 20.43 11.25
C PHE A 57 -8.46 19.26 11.59
N MET A 58 -8.08 18.41 12.55
CA MET A 58 -8.94 17.31 13.02
C MET A 58 -10.21 17.83 13.71
N LEU A 59 -10.12 18.91 14.49
CA LEU A 59 -11.29 19.54 15.11
C LEU A 59 -12.22 20.16 14.06
N VAL A 60 -11.68 20.83 13.06
CA VAL A 60 -12.47 21.37 11.93
C VAL A 60 -13.15 20.24 11.17
N ALA A 61 -12.42 19.17 10.84
CA ALA A 61 -12.97 18.00 10.16
C ALA A 61 -14.09 17.33 10.98
N LEU A 62 -13.93 17.24 12.31
CA LEU A 62 -14.96 16.74 13.21
C LEU A 62 -16.20 17.63 13.19
N LEU A 63 -16.03 18.95 13.31
CA LEU A 63 -17.14 19.91 13.30
C LEU A 63 -17.92 19.84 11.99
N VAL A 64 -17.22 19.77 10.85
CA VAL A 64 -17.84 19.61 9.53
C VAL A 64 -18.57 18.26 9.46
N SER A 65 -17.96 17.18 9.94
CA SER A 65 -18.58 15.85 9.90
C SER A 65 -19.87 15.80 10.73
N VAL A 66 -19.85 16.31 11.96
CA VAL A 66 -21.04 16.32 12.84
C VAL A 66 -22.16 17.21 12.30
N THR A 67 -21.83 18.27 11.56
CA THR A 67 -22.84 19.22 11.06
C THR A 67 -23.33 18.92 9.64
N ARG A 68 -22.60 18.11 8.86
CA ARG A 68 -22.87 17.90 7.43
C ARG A 68 -23.00 16.44 7.00
N LEU A 69 -22.52 15.46 7.77
CA LEU A 69 -22.79 14.06 7.44
C LEU A 69 -24.16 13.66 7.97
N GLU A 70 -24.96 13.05 7.10
CA GLU A 70 -26.18 12.36 7.48
C GLU A 70 -25.89 10.86 7.60
N ASP A 71 -26.51 10.22 8.59
CA ASP A 71 -26.41 8.78 8.74
C ASP A 71 -27.12 8.08 7.56
N PRO A 72 -26.54 6.99 7.02
CA PRO A 72 -27.19 6.22 5.96
C PRO A 72 -28.55 5.67 6.45
N ALA A 73 -29.56 5.75 5.58
CA ALA A 73 -30.95 5.39 5.91
C ALA A 73 -31.13 3.94 6.38
N GLU A 74 -30.25 3.02 5.93
CA GLU A 74 -30.24 1.63 6.37
C GLU A 74 -29.01 1.33 7.24
N LYS A 75 -29.27 0.74 8.42
CA LYS A 75 -28.21 0.21 9.28
C LYS A 75 -27.57 -1.00 8.61
N PRO A 76 -26.25 -0.99 8.37
CA PRO A 76 -25.62 -2.07 7.65
C PRO A 76 -25.56 -3.32 8.55
N ALA A 77 -25.77 -4.49 7.96
CA ALA A 77 -25.87 -5.76 8.68
C ALA A 77 -24.66 -6.01 9.61
N PRO A 78 -24.85 -6.67 10.78
CA PRO A 78 -23.79 -6.89 11.75
C PRO A 78 -22.69 -7.77 11.17
N LEU A 79 -21.45 -7.29 11.27
CA LEU A 79 -20.25 -8.02 10.87
C LEU A 79 -19.80 -8.96 11.98
N ARG A 80 -19.62 -10.24 11.65
CA ARG A 80 -18.99 -11.20 12.56
C ARG A 80 -17.50 -11.22 12.28
N LEU A 81 -16.67 -11.11 13.33
CA LEU A 81 -15.20 -11.14 13.21
C LEU A 81 -14.67 -12.37 12.45
N GLY A 82 -15.33 -13.53 12.60
CA GLY A 82 -14.96 -14.75 11.88
C GLY A 82 -15.07 -14.65 10.36
N GLN A 83 -15.91 -13.76 9.82
CA GLN A 83 -16.06 -13.56 8.37
C GLN A 83 -14.78 -12.99 7.75
N VAL A 84 -14.06 -12.14 8.50
CA VAL A 84 -12.78 -11.53 8.06
C VAL A 84 -11.73 -12.61 7.81
N PHE A 85 -11.72 -13.66 8.64
CA PHE A 85 -10.71 -14.71 8.55
C PHE A 85 -10.97 -15.73 7.43
N HIS A 86 -12.21 -15.85 6.96
CA HIS A 86 -12.55 -16.77 5.87
C HIS A 86 -11.80 -16.42 4.58
N LEU A 87 -11.55 -15.13 4.31
CA LEU A 87 -10.79 -14.68 3.14
C LEU A 87 -9.39 -15.28 3.06
N PHE A 88 -8.71 -15.50 4.18
CA PHE A 88 -7.37 -16.11 4.20
C PHE A 88 -7.35 -17.59 3.79
N ARG A 89 -8.53 -18.22 3.66
CA ARG A 89 -8.64 -19.60 3.14
C ARG A 89 -8.63 -19.62 1.61
N LYS A 90 -8.90 -18.49 0.94
CA LYS A 90 -8.81 -18.38 -0.52
C LYS A 90 -7.33 -18.26 -0.94
N PRO A 91 -6.83 -19.12 -1.84
CA PRO A 91 -5.42 -19.14 -2.19
C PRO A 91 -4.97 -17.86 -2.91
N GLY A 92 -5.82 -17.25 -3.75
CA GLY A 92 -5.53 -15.96 -4.38
C GLY A 92 -5.40 -14.82 -3.36
N PHE A 93 -6.34 -14.74 -2.41
CA PHE A 93 -6.30 -13.72 -1.36
C PHE A 93 -5.15 -13.94 -0.36
N LEU A 94 -4.80 -15.19 -0.04
CA LEU A 94 -3.65 -15.49 0.82
C LEU A 94 -2.32 -15.08 0.18
N ALA A 95 -2.15 -15.33 -1.13
CA ALA A 95 -1.00 -14.86 -1.88
C ALA A 95 -0.93 -13.32 -1.87
N LEU A 96 -2.05 -12.65 -2.13
CA LEU A 96 -2.14 -11.19 -2.04
C LEU A 96 -1.78 -10.69 -0.62
N ALA A 97 -2.28 -11.34 0.42
CA ALA A 97 -2.00 -10.98 1.81
C ALA A 97 -0.51 -11.11 2.13
N ALA A 98 0.14 -12.19 1.74
CA ALA A 98 1.58 -12.37 1.96
C ALA A 98 2.42 -11.30 1.24
N VAL A 99 2.06 -10.96 0.00
CA VAL A 99 2.71 -9.88 -0.76
C VAL A 99 2.47 -8.52 -0.10
N THR A 100 1.22 -8.26 0.33
CA THR A 100 0.83 -7.04 1.04
C THR A 100 1.60 -6.88 2.35
N ALA A 101 1.79 -7.97 3.10
CA ALA A 101 2.55 -7.99 4.34
C ALA A 101 4.00 -7.59 4.11
N ALA A 102 4.68 -8.26 3.16
CA ALA A 102 6.07 -7.97 2.81
C ALA A 102 6.24 -6.53 2.31
N TYR A 103 5.37 -6.08 1.42
CA TYR A 103 5.38 -4.73 0.89
C TYR A 103 5.18 -3.67 1.99
N ASN A 104 4.19 -3.84 2.87
CA ASN A 104 3.93 -2.85 3.93
C ASN A 104 5.04 -2.78 4.97
N PHE A 105 5.64 -3.92 5.31
CA PHE A 105 6.84 -3.91 6.14
C PHE A 105 7.91 -3.00 5.53
N CYS A 106 8.21 -3.18 4.24
CA CYS A 106 9.21 -2.39 3.53
C CYS A 106 8.84 -0.91 3.41
N PHE A 107 7.58 -0.63 3.08
CA PHE A 107 7.05 0.73 2.99
C PHE A 107 7.28 1.50 4.30
N PHE A 108 7.01 0.86 5.44
CA PHE A 108 7.20 1.48 6.75
C PHE A 108 8.66 1.52 7.22
N VAL A 109 9.52 0.60 6.78
CA VAL A 109 10.97 0.75 6.94
C VAL A 109 11.43 2.01 6.23
N VAL A 110 11.08 2.20 4.95
CA VAL A 110 11.46 3.39 4.19
C VAL A 110 10.86 4.65 4.82
N LEU A 111 9.57 4.65 5.15
CA LEU A 111 8.92 5.82 5.74
C LEU A 111 9.51 6.19 7.11
N GLY A 112 9.74 5.21 7.99
CA GLY A 112 10.13 5.44 9.38
C GLY A 112 11.62 5.64 9.59
N TYR A 113 12.47 4.97 8.80
CA TYR A 113 13.92 4.96 9.02
C TYR A 113 14.69 5.93 8.10
N THR A 114 14.19 6.21 6.90
CA THR A 114 14.87 7.13 5.96
C THR A 114 15.15 8.52 6.52
N PRO A 115 14.29 9.14 7.37
CA PRO A 115 14.63 10.40 8.04
C PRO A 115 15.95 10.36 8.81
N VAL A 116 16.16 9.27 9.56
CA VAL A 116 17.36 9.05 10.37
C VAL A 116 18.56 8.76 9.47
N PHE A 117 18.35 7.96 8.42
CA PHE A 117 19.40 7.60 7.47
C PHE A 117 19.93 8.80 6.66
N LEU A 118 19.04 9.70 6.21
CA LEU A 118 19.46 10.87 5.43
C LEU A 118 20.15 11.94 6.27
N GLY A 119 19.87 12.01 7.57
CA GLY A 119 20.51 12.96 8.49
C GLY A 119 20.29 14.43 8.11
N LEU A 120 19.23 14.74 7.35
CA LEU A 120 18.93 16.08 6.86
C LEU A 120 18.22 16.93 7.91
N ASP A 121 18.43 18.24 7.83
CA ASP A 121 17.65 19.21 8.60
C ASP A 121 16.15 19.13 8.26
N VAL A 122 15.32 19.64 9.18
CA VAL A 122 13.85 19.49 9.14
C VAL A 122 13.22 19.99 7.83
N VAL A 123 13.70 21.11 7.27
CA VAL A 123 13.13 21.70 6.05
C VAL A 123 13.54 20.91 4.79
N PRO A 124 14.83 20.63 4.52
CA PRO A 124 15.23 19.74 3.43
C PRO A 124 14.56 18.37 3.50
N LEU A 125 14.44 17.81 4.71
CA LEU A 125 13.77 16.53 4.91
C LEU A 125 12.30 16.59 4.50
N GLY A 126 11.57 17.65 4.90
CA GLY A 126 10.19 17.90 4.48
C GLY A 126 10.05 17.97 2.95
N LEU A 127 10.97 18.67 2.26
CA LEU A 127 10.97 18.76 0.80
C LEU A 127 11.20 17.40 0.12
N VAL A 128 12.14 16.60 0.65
CA VAL A 128 12.43 15.25 0.14
C VAL A 128 11.20 14.35 0.28
N PHE A 129 10.53 14.36 1.44
CA PHE A 129 9.31 13.58 1.64
C PHE A 129 8.12 14.11 0.86
N THR A 130 8.06 15.41 0.55
CA THR A 130 7.09 15.97 -0.40
C THR A 130 7.35 15.46 -1.80
N ALA A 131 8.59 15.47 -2.29
CA ALA A 131 8.92 14.93 -3.61
C ALA A 131 8.61 13.42 -3.70
N TRP A 132 8.91 12.66 -2.65
CA TRP A 132 8.51 11.26 -2.51
C TRP A 132 6.97 11.11 -2.52
N GLY A 133 6.24 11.93 -1.78
CA GLY A 133 4.79 11.94 -1.71
C GLY A 133 4.13 12.30 -3.04
N VAL A 134 4.71 13.24 -3.80
CA VAL A 134 4.30 13.54 -5.18
C VAL A 134 4.54 12.33 -6.08
N GLY A 135 5.71 11.69 -5.99
CA GLY A 135 5.99 10.45 -6.73
C GLY A 135 4.95 9.36 -6.42
N LEU A 136 4.62 9.19 -5.14
CA LEU A 136 3.59 8.25 -4.69
C LEU A 136 2.19 8.60 -5.22
N ALA A 137 1.79 9.87 -5.18
CA ALA A 137 0.52 10.31 -5.75
C ALA A 137 0.46 10.08 -7.27
N VAL A 138 1.53 10.40 -8.00
CA VAL A 138 1.64 10.11 -9.45
C VAL A 138 1.56 8.60 -9.71
N GLY A 139 2.23 7.80 -8.88
CA GLY A 139 2.18 6.34 -8.94
C GLY A 139 0.76 5.79 -8.79
N ILE A 140 -0.02 6.32 -7.84
CA ILE A 140 -1.40 5.91 -7.58
C ILE A 140 -2.34 6.39 -8.70
N LEU A 141 -2.39 7.70 -8.93
CA LEU A 141 -3.42 8.35 -9.75
C LEU A 141 -3.19 8.13 -11.25
N VAL A 142 -1.94 8.14 -11.67
CA VAL A 142 -1.59 8.26 -13.10
C VAL A 142 -1.05 6.94 -13.64
N VAL A 143 -0.01 6.41 -12.99
CA VAL A 143 0.74 5.27 -13.54
C VAL A 143 0.04 3.95 -13.24
N GLY A 144 -0.40 3.76 -11.99
CA GLY A 144 -1.02 2.51 -11.53
C GLY A 144 -2.22 2.12 -12.38
N HIS A 145 -3.22 2.99 -12.48
CA HIS A 145 -4.44 2.74 -13.25
C HIS A 145 -4.18 2.55 -14.75
N ARG A 146 -3.27 3.32 -15.35
CA ARG A 146 -2.95 3.20 -16.79
C ARG A 146 -2.20 1.91 -17.10
N LEU A 147 -1.27 1.52 -16.24
CA LEU A 147 -0.49 0.31 -16.42
C LEU A 147 -1.35 -0.93 -16.17
N ALA A 148 -2.18 -0.93 -15.13
CA ALA A 148 -3.12 -2.01 -14.83
C ALA A 148 -4.07 -2.29 -16.00
N ARG A 149 -4.60 -1.25 -16.67
CA ARG A 149 -5.46 -1.41 -17.85
C ARG A 149 -4.74 -1.95 -19.09
N ARG A 150 -3.41 -1.76 -19.19
CA ARG A 150 -2.63 -2.17 -20.38
C ARG A 150 -2.05 -3.57 -20.26
N VAL A 151 -1.53 -3.93 -19.08
CA VAL A 151 -0.80 -5.20 -18.87
C VAL A 151 -1.44 -6.12 -17.83
N GLY A 152 -2.49 -5.68 -17.15
CA GLY A 152 -3.15 -6.41 -16.06
C GLY A 152 -2.67 -5.96 -14.68
N ALA A 153 -3.56 -6.06 -13.69
CA ALA A 153 -3.31 -5.62 -12.32
C ALA A 153 -2.23 -6.46 -11.65
N VAL A 154 -2.23 -7.78 -11.90
CA VAL A 154 -1.22 -8.70 -11.32
C VAL A 154 0.17 -8.38 -11.87
N GLN A 155 0.30 -8.16 -13.18
CA GLN A 155 1.60 -7.85 -13.78
C GLN A 155 2.13 -6.48 -13.33
N THR A 156 1.24 -5.50 -13.24
CA THR A 156 1.56 -4.16 -12.75
C THR A 156 2.10 -4.20 -11.32
N LEU A 157 1.48 -5.00 -10.45
CA LEU A 157 1.98 -5.24 -9.10
C LEU A 157 3.40 -5.84 -9.11
N GLY A 158 3.65 -6.81 -10.00
CA GLY A 158 4.98 -7.41 -10.15
C GLY A 158 6.06 -6.38 -10.51
N VAL A 159 5.79 -5.51 -11.50
CA VAL A 159 6.71 -4.42 -11.88
C VAL A 159 6.95 -3.47 -10.72
N ALA A 160 5.90 -3.11 -10.00
CA ALA A 160 6.00 -2.21 -8.85
C ALA A 160 6.87 -2.80 -7.73
N ILE A 161 6.66 -4.07 -7.36
CA ILE A 161 7.44 -4.73 -6.32
C ILE A 161 8.91 -4.83 -6.70
N VAL A 162 9.22 -5.17 -7.96
CA VAL A 162 10.61 -5.20 -8.45
C VAL A 162 11.24 -3.81 -8.37
N GLY A 163 10.52 -2.75 -8.74
CA GLY A 163 10.98 -1.37 -8.60
C GLY A 163 11.25 -0.98 -7.15
N VAL A 164 10.39 -1.37 -6.21
CA VAL A 164 10.60 -1.14 -4.77
C VAL A 164 11.82 -1.92 -4.26
N LEU A 165 11.99 -3.18 -4.68
CA LEU A 165 13.14 -3.99 -4.30
C LEU A 165 14.45 -3.37 -4.81
N ALA A 166 14.48 -2.94 -6.07
CA ALA A 166 15.64 -2.25 -6.64
C ALA A 166 15.96 -0.97 -5.85
N ALA A 167 14.95 -0.18 -5.49
CA ALA A 167 15.15 1.02 -4.69
C ALA A 167 15.70 0.71 -3.28
N LEU A 168 15.20 -0.33 -2.61
CA LEU A 168 15.73 -0.75 -1.31
C LEU A 168 17.19 -1.17 -1.39
N VAL A 169 17.56 -1.95 -2.41
CA VAL A 169 18.95 -2.36 -2.62
C VAL A 169 19.82 -1.13 -2.89
N LEU A 170 19.39 -0.22 -3.75
CA LEU A 170 20.13 1.02 -4.04
C LEU A 170 20.32 1.91 -2.79
N LEU A 171 19.30 2.00 -1.93
CA LEU A 171 19.42 2.68 -0.62
C LEU A 171 20.39 1.94 0.31
N ALA A 172 20.37 0.62 0.30
CA ALA A 172 21.23 -0.22 1.14
C ALA A 172 22.71 -0.20 0.71
N LEU A 173 23.02 0.18 -0.54
CA LEU A 173 24.37 0.37 -1.05
C LEU A 173 25.03 1.68 -0.60
N ASP A 174 24.26 2.60 0.00
CA ASP A 174 24.73 3.89 0.50
C ASP A 174 25.62 4.67 -0.48
N LEU A 175 25.05 5.00 -1.65
CA LEU A 175 25.74 5.73 -2.71
C LEU A 175 25.85 7.25 -2.44
N GLY A 176 25.61 7.67 -1.20
CA GLY A 176 25.61 9.05 -0.74
C GLY A 176 24.21 9.71 -0.74
N THR A 177 24.07 10.76 0.07
CA THR A 177 22.78 11.41 0.38
C THR A 177 22.01 11.89 -0.85
N ALA A 178 22.69 12.51 -1.81
CA ALA A 178 22.04 13.01 -3.03
C ALA A 178 21.43 11.87 -3.87
N TRP A 179 22.14 10.76 -4.00
CA TRP A 179 21.64 9.56 -4.68
C TRP A 179 20.49 8.92 -3.90
N SER A 180 20.60 8.83 -2.57
CA SER A 180 19.54 8.31 -1.72
C SER A 180 18.23 9.10 -1.85
N VAL A 181 18.30 10.42 -2.01
CA VAL A 181 17.12 11.27 -2.29
C VAL A 181 16.49 10.92 -3.64
N VAL A 182 17.28 10.82 -4.71
CA VAL A 182 16.77 10.46 -6.05
C VAL A 182 16.12 9.08 -6.04
N VAL A 183 16.79 8.11 -5.43
CA VAL A 183 16.29 6.74 -5.29
C VAL A 183 15.00 6.73 -4.47
N LEU A 184 14.93 7.49 -3.38
CA LEU A 184 13.72 7.61 -2.56
C LEU A 184 12.55 8.15 -3.40
N VAL A 185 12.71 9.27 -4.11
CA VAL A 185 11.66 9.84 -4.96
C VAL A 185 11.18 8.83 -6.01
N GLY A 186 12.11 8.11 -6.66
CA GLY A 186 11.78 7.03 -7.58
C GLY A 186 11.03 5.88 -6.91
N ALA A 187 11.43 5.49 -5.69
CA ALA A 187 10.74 4.49 -4.89
C ALA A 187 9.29 4.90 -4.59
N GLY A 188 9.05 6.19 -4.36
CA GLY A 188 7.72 6.77 -4.17
C GLY A 188 6.76 6.39 -5.30
N VAL A 189 7.19 6.51 -6.56
CA VAL A 189 6.38 6.13 -7.73
C VAL A 189 6.02 4.64 -7.71
N PHE A 190 6.99 3.76 -7.51
CA PHE A 190 6.74 2.32 -7.47
C PHE A 190 5.88 1.91 -6.28
N MET A 191 6.08 2.53 -5.11
CA MET A 191 5.22 2.35 -3.94
C MET A 191 3.79 2.84 -4.20
N GLY A 192 3.62 3.94 -4.92
CA GLY A 192 2.31 4.42 -5.35
C GLY A 192 1.59 3.40 -6.23
N ILE A 193 2.29 2.89 -7.26
CA ILE A 193 1.75 1.85 -8.16
C ILE A 193 1.38 0.60 -7.36
N ALA A 194 2.24 0.14 -6.45
CA ALA A 194 1.98 -1.03 -5.61
C ALA A 194 0.75 -0.81 -4.71
N ASN A 195 0.63 0.34 -4.04
CA ASN A 195 -0.50 0.65 -3.17
C ASN A 195 -1.84 0.65 -3.90
N ALA A 196 -1.89 1.23 -5.11
CA ALA A 196 -3.10 1.22 -5.93
C ALA A 196 -3.48 -0.22 -6.31
N ASN A 197 -2.56 -0.96 -6.92
CA ASN A 197 -2.85 -2.32 -7.39
C ASN A 197 -3.16 -3.31 -6.26
N LEU A 198 -2.47 -3.23 -5.11
CA LEU A 198 -2.78 -4.07 -3.95
C LEU A 198 -4.20 -3.81 -3.45
N THR A 199 -4.64 -2.55 -3.46
CA THR A 199 -5.99 -2.18 -3.04
C THR A 199 -7.01 -2.72 -4.04
N ASP A 200 -6.81 -2.51 -5.34
CA ASP A 200 -7.71 -3.00 -6.40
C ASP A 200 -7.82 -4.52 -6.39
N LEU A 201 -6.68 -5.22 -6.31
CA LEU A 201 -6.63 -6.68 -6.22
C LEU A 201 -7.33 -7.18 -4.94
N SER A 202 -7.22 -6.46 -3.83
CA SER A 202 -7.91 -6.86 -2.59
C SER A 202 -9.42 -6.79 -2.74
N LEU A 203 -9.93 -5.75 -3.41
CA LEU A 203 -11.35 -5.57 -3.66
C LEU A 203 -11.87 -6.59 -4.67
N ALA A 204 -11.07 -6.93 -5.69
CA ALA A 204 -11.45 -7.86 -6.73
C ALA A 204 -11.43 -9.34 -6.26
N LEU A 205 -10.44 -9.73 -5.44
CA LEU A 205 -10.32 -11.09 -4.88
C LEU A 205 -11.11 -11.27 -3.56
N GLY A 206 -11.71 -10.18 -3.07
CA GLY A 206 -12.34 -10.08 -1.77
C GLY A 206 -13.68 -10.80 -1.63
N ASP A 207 -14.35 -10.51 -0.52
CA ASP A 207 -15.74 -10.86 -0.26
C ASP A 207 -16.66 -9.78 -0.87
N PRO A 208 -17.89 -10.14 -1.32
CA PRO A 208 -18.90 -9.18 -1.74
C PRO A 208 -19.17 -8.08 -0.71
N ASP A 209 -19.08 -8.38 0.60
CA ASP A 209 -19.09 -7.35 1.64
C ASP A 209 -17.72 -6.69 1.75
N ARG A 210 -17.62 -5.48 1.18
CA ARG A 210 -16.41 -4.64 1.20
C ARG A 210 -15.85 -4.40 2.59
N ARG A 211 -16.68 -4.45 3.64
CA ARG A 211 -16.22 -4.25 5.03
C ARG A 211 -15.37 -5.43 5.51
N VAL A 212 -15.72 -6.66 5.11
CA VAL A 212 -14.96 -7.88 5.41
C VAL A 212 -13.60 -7.83 4.72
N THR A 213 -13.60 -7.54 3.41
CA THR A 213 -12.40 -7.40 2.58
C THR A 213 -11.46 -6.32 3.11
N THR A 214 -12.00 -5.13 3.39
CA THR A 214 -11.25 -4.00 3.93
C THR A 214 -10.68 -4.32 5.30
N GLY A 215 -11.43 -5.03 6.14
CA GLY A 215 -10.97 -5.50 7.45
C GLY A 215 -9.77 -6.44 7.33
N ALA A 216 -9.88 -7.48 6.51
CA ALA A 216 -8.82 -8.48 6.32
C ALA A 216 -7.56 -7.85 5.72
N PHE A 217 -7.74 -7.04 4.68
CA PHE A 217 -6.64 -6.35 4.01
C PHE A 217 -5.91 -5.37 4.94
N ASN A 218 -6.65 -4.57 5.72
CA ASN A 218 -6.03 -3.64 6.66
C ASN A 218 -5.38 -4.34 7.86
N LEU A 219 -5.92 -5.48 8.31
CA LEU A 219 -5.30 -6.28 9.36
C LEU A 219 -3.87 -6.67 8.98
N VAL A 220 -3.69 -7.15 7.75
CA VAL A 220 -2.37 -7.49 7.21
C VAL A 220 -1.50 -6.24 7.04
N ARG A 221 -2.05 -5.20 6.41
CA ARG A 221 -1.35 -3.94 6.13
C ARG A 221 -0.74 -3.34 7.39
N TRP A 222 -1.55 -3.16 8.42
CA TRP A 222 -1.12 -2.51 9.66
C TRP A 222 -0.39 -3.46 10.61
N GLY A 223 -0.76 -4.75 10.61
CA GLY A 223 -0.10 -5.77 11.43
C GLY A 223 1.38 -5.94 11.08
N PHE A 224 1.75 -5.81 9.80
CA PHE A 224 3.14 -5.88 9.36
C PHE A 224 3.83 -4.51 9.25
N ALA A 225 3.07 -3.42 9.15
CA ALA A 225 3.60 -2.06 9.22
C ALA A 225 4.10 -1.68 10.62
N ALA A 226 3.34 -2.01 11.67
CA ALA A 226 3.64 -1.61 13.04
C ALA A 226 5.02 -2.04 13.56
N PRO A 227 5.48 -3.30 13.38
CA PRO A 227 6.79 -3.72 13.87
C PRO A 227 7.96 -3.16 13.04
N ALA A 228 7.73 -2.69 11.82
CA ALA A 228 8.80 -2.33 10.88
C ALA A 228 9.72 -1.21 11.40
N PRO A 229 9.22 -0.04 11.87
CA PRO A 229 10.10 1.01 12.40
C PRO A 229 10.80 0.60 13.69
N VAL A 230 10.16 -0.22 14.54
CA VAL A 230 10.75 -0.72 15.79
C VAL A 230 11.94 -1.61 15.48
N ILE A 231 11.77 -2.57 14.58
CA ILE A 231 12.84 -3.48 14.16
C ILE A 231 13.96 -2.69 13.45
N ALA A 232 13.59 -1.72 12.59
CA ALA A 232 14.58 -0.85 11.96
C ALA A 232 15.41 -0.07 12.98
N GLY A 233 14.77 0.49 14.01
CA GLY A 233 15.45 1.20 15.10
C GLY A 233 16.37 0.30 15.93
N LEU A 234 16.00 -0.96 16.15
CA LEU A 234 16.84 -1.95 16.84
C LEU A 234 18.05 -2.41 16.00
N LEU A 235 17.94 -2.38 14.67
CA LEU A 235 19.01 -2.78 13.75
C LEU A 235 19.95 -1.64 13.37
N HIS A 236 19.51 -0.38 13.51
CA HIS A 236 20.33 0.80 13.22
C HIS A 236 21.71 0.78 13.91
N PRO A 237 21.87 0.38 15.19
CA PRO A 237 23.19 0.33 15.83
C PRO A 237 24.16 -0.67 15.22
N VAL A 238 23.67 -1.69 14.49
CA VAL A 238 24.52 -2.71 13.85
C VAL A 238 25.10 -2.18 12.54
N SER A 239 24.27 -1.52 11.73
CA SER A 239 24.70 -0.83 10.52
C SER A 239 23.61 0.14 10.06
N ALA A 240 24.03 1.30 9.54
CA ALA A 240 23.12 2.30 8.98
C ALA A 240 22.29 1.75 7.80
N THR A 241 22.76 0.73 7.11
CA THR A 241 22.07 0.13 5.95
C THR A 241 21.32 -1.16 6.28
N ALA A 242 21.48 -1.71 7.49
CA ALA A 242 20.85 -2.96 7.91
C ALA A 242 19.32 -2.95 7.77
N PRO A 243 18.60 -1.87 8.13
CA PRO A 243 17.14 -1.84 7.94
C PRO A 243 16.70 -2.00 6.48
N PHE A 244 17.44 -1.41 5.52
CA PHE A 244 17.13 -1.55 4.10
C PHE A 244 17.41 -2.96 3.58
N TRP A 245 18.49 -3.60 4.04
CA TRP A 245 18.77 -5.01 3.74
C TRP A 245 17.71 -5.96 4.31
N LEU A 246 17.22 -5.70 5.53
CA LEU A 246 16.11 -6.45 6.09
C LEU A 246 14.84 -6.27 5.25
N GLY A 247 14.50 -5.02 4.91
CA GLY A 247 13.37 -4.72 4.02
C GLY A 247 13.49 -5.47 2.69
N ALA A 248 14.64 -5.38 2.03
CA ALA A 248 14.89 -6.09 0.78
C ALA A 248 14.72 -7.61 0.93
N SER A 249 15.24 -8.19 2.01
CA SER A 249 15.12 -9.63 2.29
C SER A 249 13.66 -10.07 2.48
N VAL A 250 12.89 -9.30 3.26
CA VAL A 250 11.45 -9.54 3.45
C VAL A 250 10.70 -9.40 2.12
N LEU A 251 11.05 -8.40 1.30
CA LEU A 251 10.42 -8.20 0.01
C LEU A 251 10.77 -9.31 -0.99
N VAL A 252 11.99 -9.84 -0.97
CA VAL A 252 12.39 -11.00 -1.79
C VAL A 252 11.54 -12.22 -1.46
N LEU A 253 11.24 -12.46 -0.18
CA LEU A 253 10.28 -13.51 0.21
C LEU A 253 8.89 -13.23 -0.37
N GLY A 254 8.43 -11.97 -0.31
CA GLY A 254 7.18 -11.54 -0.96
C GLY A 254 7.18 -11.77 -2.47
N VAL A 255 8.29 -11.48 -3.16
CA VAL A 255 8.47 -11.75 -4.60
C VAL A 255 8.45 -13.24 -4.88
N ALA A 256 9.11 -14.06 -4.07
CA ALA A 256 9.10 -15.52 -4.23
C ALA A 256 7.67 -16.07 -4.12
N VAL A 257 6.91 -15.62 -3.12
CA VAL A 257 5.49 -15.97 -2.95
C VAL A 257 4.66 -15.49 -4.14
N PHE A 258 4.90 -14.27 -4.61
CA PHE A 258 4.21 -13.71 -5.77
C PHE A 258 4.50 -14.48 -7.07
N LEU A 259 5.74 -14.90 -7.31
CA LEU A 259 6.09 -15.70 -8.49
C LEU A 259 5.50 -17.11 -8.39
N ALA A 260 5.53 -17.71 -7.20
CA ALA A 260 4.97 -19.04 -6.95
C ALA A 260 3.44 -19.05 -7.11
N PHE A 261 2.73 -18.09 -6.51
CA PHE A 261 1.27 -18.12 -6.36
C PHE A 261 0.50 -17.02 -7.11
N GLY A 262 1.19 -16.06 -7.73
CA GLY A 262 0.55 -14.97 -8.49
C GLY A 262 -0.30 -15.46 -9.67
N HIS A 263 -0.04 -16.66 -10.17
CA HIS A 263 -0.89 -17.31 -11.17
C HIS A 263 -2.29 -17.67 -10.63
N ARG A 264 -2.45 -17.87 -9.31
CA ARG A 264 -3.76 -18.12 -8.68
C ARG A 264 -4.57 -16.82 -8.60
N MET A 265 -3.91 -15.72 -8.24
CA MET A 265 -4.52 -14.39 -8.27
C MET A 265 -5.02 -14.04 -9.68
N ALA A 266 -4.17 -14.21 -10.69
CA ALA A 266 -4.53 -13.94 -12.07
C ALA A 266 -5.58 -14.90 -12.62
N GLY A 267 -5.56 -16.17 -12.21
CA GLY A 267 -6.57 -17.17 -12.59
C GLY A 267 -7.97 -16.78 -12.13
N GLU A 268 -8.11 -16.32 -10.88
CA GLU A 268 -9.39 -15.83 -10.33
C GLU A 268 -9.90 -14.57 -11.03
N LEU A 269 -9.00 -13.77 -11.60
CA LEU A 269 -9.32 -12.52 -12.33
C LEU A 269 -9.47 -12.71 -13.85
N GLY A 270 -9.22 -13.92 -14.38
CA GLY A 270 -9.17 -14.17 -15.83
C GLY A 270 -7.97 -13.54 -16.56
N GLU A 271 -6.97 -13.04 -15.83
CA GLU A 271 -5.73 -12.49 -16.39
C GLU A 271 -4.73 -13.59 -16.76
N ARG A 272 -3.97 -13.42 -17.85
CA ARG A 272 -2.85 -14.31 -18.19
C ARG A 272 -1.54 -13.70 -17.72
N VAL A 273 -0.84 -14.37 -16.81
CA VAL A 273 0.48 -13.93 -16.36
C VAL A 273 1.56 -14.33 -17.38
N LEU A 274 2.50 -13.42 -17.68
CA LEU A 274 3.60 -13.66 -18.63
C LEU A 274 4.46 -14.88 -18.27
N TRP A 275 4.71 -15.13 -16.97
CA TRP A 275 5.48 -16.30 -16.50
C TRP A 275 4.64 -17.57 -16.28
N SER A 276 3.34 -17.57 -16.59
CA SER A 276 2.48 -18.77 -16.48
C SER A 276 2.96 -19.94 -17.34
N ARG A 277 3.76 -19.67 -18.39
CA ARG A 277 4.40 -20.70 -19.23
C ARG A 277 5.42 -21.54 -18.45
N TRP A 278 6.11 -20.96 -17.47
CA TRP A 278 7.10 -21.66 -16.64
C TRP A 278 6.43 -22.53 -15.57
N ASN A 279 5.27 -22.10 -15.06
CA ASN A 279 4.47 -22.84 -14.08
C ASN A 279 3.59 -23.96 -14.66
N ARG A 280 3.65 -24.25 -15.97
CA ARG A 280 2.98 -25.44 -16.54
C ARG A 280 3.47 -26.74 -15.89
N ARG A 281 4.73 -26.81 -15.47
CA ARG A 281 5.29 -27.94 -14.72
C ARG A 281 4.79 -28.02 -13.27
N ALA A 282 4.44 -26.89 -12.65
CA ALA A 282 3.83 -26.88 -11.33
C ALA A 282 2.36 -27.32 -11.39
N ARG A 283 1.62 -26.91 -12.44
CA ARG A 283 0.25 -27.38 -12.71
C ARG A 283 0.13 -28.88 -12.92
N THR A 284 1.14 -29.53 -13.49
CA THR A 284 1.18 -31.01 -13.62
C THR A 284 1.40 -31.73 -12.29
N VAL A 285 1.84 -31.03 -11.24
CA VAL A 285 2.03 -31.58 -9.89
C VAL A 285 0.87 -31.22 -8.97
N GLU A 286 0.21 -30.07 -9.20
CA GLU A 286 -0.89 -29.57 -8.36
C GLU A 286 -2.28 -30.10 -8.73
N GLY A 287 -2.39 -30.90 -9.81
CA GLY A 287 -3.67 -31.41 -10.29
C GLY A 287 -4.55 -30.31 -10.90
N THR A 288 -5.46 -30.70 -11.77
CA THR A 288 -6.51 -29.81 -12.28
C THR A 288 -7.59 -29.62 -11.21
N PRO A 289 -8.28 -28.46 -11.14
CA PRO A 289 -9.44 -28.28 -10.27
C PRO A 289 -10.55 -29.32 -10.51
N GLU A 290 -10.57 -29.94 -11.69
CA GLU A 290 -11.47 -31.04 -12.04
C GLU A 290 -11.08 -32.36 -11.35
N GLU A 291 -9.79 -32.62 -11.10
CA GLU A 291 -9.32 -33.80 -10.35
C GLU A 291 -9.53 -33.66 -8.83
N ALA A 292 -9.57 -32.43 -8.28
CA ALA A 292 -9.86 -32.19 -6.86
C ALA A 292 -11.36 -32.28 -6.52
N LEU A 293 -12.23 -32.30 -7.53
CA LEU A 293 -13.69 -32.41 -7.40
C LEU A 293 -14.25 -33.70 -8.01
N GLY A 294 -13.39 -34.61 -8.47
CA GLY A 294 -13.78 -35.88 -9.07
C GLY A 294 -12.87 -37.00 -8.59
N GLU A 295 -13.25 -37.66 -7.49
CA GLU A 295 -13.56 -39.09 -7.45
C GLU A 295 -13.90 -39.53 -6.00
N VAL A 296 -15.17 -39.92 -5.86
CA VAL A 296 -15.87 -40.65 -4.77
C VAL A 296 -16.11 -39.95 -3.43
#